data_AF-A0A8H2NND2-F1
#
_entry.id   AF-A0A8H2NND2-F1
#
_cell.length_a   1.000
_cell.length_b   1.000
_cell.length_c   1.000
_cell.angle_alpha   90.00
_cell.angle_beta   90.00
_cell.angle_gamma   90.00
#
_symmetry.space_group_name_H-M   'P 1'
#
loop_
_entity.id
_entity.type
_entity.pdbx_description
1 polymer ?
#
loop_
_entity_poly.entity_id
_entity_poly.type
_entity_poly.pdbx_seq_one_letter_code
_entity_poly.pdbx_strand_id
1 'polypeptide(L)' 'MSVAMLRGRFDLARDAAGVAKSEFQMRDLRAKAGTDKAESSGDILQARDQLGHTTVVMTEQYIRNRKGKKVSPTK' A
#
# COMPACT_ATOMS: atom_id res chain seq x y z
N MET A 1 -10.09 -17.21 -11.73
CA MET A 1 -8.77 -17.18 -11.07
C MET A 1 -8.99 -17.50 -9.59
N SER A 2 -8.36 -18.53 -9.02
CA SER A 2 -8.55 -18.85 -7.59
C SER A 2 -7.66 -17.98 -6.70
N VAL A 3 -8.01 -17.88 -5.41
CA VAL A 3 -7.17 -17.18 -4.41
C VAL A 3 -5.75 -17.77 -4.37
N ALA A 4 -5.63 -19.09 -4.46
CA ALA A 4 -4.36 -19.79 -4.51
C ALA A 4 -3.54 -19.44 -5.76
N MET A 5 -4.18 -19.32 -6.93
CA MET A 5 -3.50 -18.91 -8.16
C MET A 5 -2.95 -17.49 -8.06
N LEU A 6 -3.73 -16.54 -7.54
CA LEU A 6 -3.30 -15.14 -7.42
C LEU A 6 -2.10 -15.02 -6.46
N ARG A 7 -2.17 -15.72 -5.32
CA ARG A 7 -1.09 -15.74 -4.34
C ARG A 7 0.17 -16.41 -4.88
N GLY A 8 0.03 -17.56 -5.54
CA GLY A 8 1.16 -18.27 -6.16
C GLY A 8 1.89 -17.41 -7.20
N ARG A 9 1.16 -16.68 -8.05
CA ARG A 9 1.75 -15.75 -9.01
C ARG A 9 2.52 -14.61 -8.33
N PHE A 10 2.00 -14.08 -7.23
CA PHE A 10 2.70 -13.07 -6.45
C PHE A 10 3.99 -13.63 -5.83
N ASP A 11 3.94 -14.80 -5.20
CA ASP A 11 5.12 -15.40 -4.57
C ASP A 11 6.21 -15.68 -5.60
N LEU A 12 5.86 -16.22 -6.78
CA LEU A 12 6.81 -16.39 -7.90
C LEU A 12 7.45 -15.07 -8.36
N ALA A 13 6.65 -14.01 -8.49
CA ALA A 13 7.15 -12.70 -8.89
C ALA A 13 8.07 -12.08 -7.82
N ARG A 14 7.76 -12.28 -6.53
CA ARG A 14 8.61 -11.84 -5.42
C ARG A 14 9.93 -12.59 -5.42
N ASP A 15 9.90 -13.91 -5.58
CA ASP A 15 11.10 -14.74 -5.59
C ASP A 15 11.98 -14.40 -6.79
N ALA A 16 11.40 -14.16 -7.97
CA ALA A 16 12.12 -13.68 -9.16
C ALA A 16 12.75 -12.28 -8.97
N ALA A 17 12.15 -11.42 -8.14
CA ALA A 17 12.71 -10.12 -7.77
C ALA A 17 13.78 -10.21 -6.66
N GLY A 18 14.07 -11.40 -6.13
CA GLY A 18 15.06 -11.62 -5.07
C GLY A 18 14.66 -11.05 -3.71
N VAL A 19 13.37 -10.82 -3.46
CA VAL A 19 12.87 -10.22 -2.21
C VAL A 19 12.46 -11.31 -1.22
N ALA A 20 12.95 -11.23 0.01
CA ALA A 20 12.60 -12.22 1.02
C ALA A 20 11.12 -12.09 1.44
N LYS A 21 10.49 -13.22 1.78
CA LYS A 21 9.09 -13.26 2.24
C LYS A 21 8.82 -12.45 3.51
N SER A 22 9.83 -12.32 4.38
CA SER A 22 9.78 -11.51 5.59
C SER A 22 9.75 -10.00 5.28
N GLU A 23 10.31 -9.60 4.14
CA GLU A 23 10.42 -8.19 3.74
C GLU A 23 9.22 -7.72 2.93
N PHE A 24 8.62 -8.60 2.11
CA PHE A 24 7.48 -8.24 1.28
C PHE A 24 6.47 -9.38 1.09
N GLN A 25 5.22 -9.10 1.45
CA GLN A 25 4.09 -10.02 1.37
C GLN A 25 2.97 -9.44 0.53
N MET A 26 2.09 -10.29 -0.01
CA MET A 26 0.99 -9.86 -0.87
C MET A 26 0.06 -8.82 -0.22
N ARG A 27 -0.16 -8.93 1.11
CA ARG A 27 -0.94 -7.95 1.88
C ARG A 27 -0.32 -6.56 1.91
N ASP A 28 0.99 -6.44 1.71
CA ASP A 28 1.70 -5.16 1.73
C ASP A 28 1.36 -4.29 0.53
N LEU A 29 0.79 -4.88 -0.54
CA LEU A 29 0.21 -4.15 -1.65
C LEU A 29 -0.95 -3.26 -1.21
N ARG A 30 -1.75 -3.69 -0.22
CA ARG A 30 -2.87 -2.89 0.31
C ARG A 30 -2.36 -1.64 1.03
N ALA A 31 -1.36 -1.80 1.90
CA ALA A 31 -0.72 -0.66 2.56
C ALA A 31 -0.02 0.28 1.56
N LYS A 32 0.65 -0.27 0.53
CA LYS A 32 1.24 0.50 -0.57
C LYS A 32 0.18 1.35 -1.29
N ALA A 33 -0.94 0.73 -1.67
CA ALA A 33 -2.03 1.38 -2.39
C ALA A 33 -2.69 2.50 -1.56
N GLY A 34 -2.95 2.26 -0.27
CA GLY A 34 -3.46 3.30 0.63
C GLY A 34 -2.51 4.48 0.76
N THR A 35 -1.21 4.21 0.90
CA THR A 35 -0.17 5.25 0.96
C THR A 35 -0.10 6.04 -0.34
N ASP A 36 -0.10 5.38 -1.50
CA ASP A 36 -0.09 6.05 -2.81
C ASP A 36 -1.30 6.95 -2.99
N LYS A 37 -2.48 6.48 -2.55
CA LYS A 37 -3.69 7.28 -2.64
C LYS A 37 -3.58 8.55 -1.82
N ALA A 38 -3.23 8.43 -0.54
CA ALA A 38 -3.06 9.59 0.33
C ALA A 38 -1.99 10.58 -0.18
N GLU A 39 -0.87 10.07 -0.70
CA GLU A 39 0.19 10.91 -1.29
C GLU A 39 -0.28 11.62 -2.56
N SER A 40 -1.05 10.94 -3.42
CA SER A 40 -1.53 11.51 -4.69
C SER A 40 -2.69 12.48 -4.54
N SER A 41 -3.60 12.24 -3.59
CA SER A 41 -4.75 13.10 -3.31
C SER A 41 -4.42 14.24 -2.35
N GLY A 42 -3.39 14.08 -1.51
CA GLY A 42 -3.17 14.94 -0.35
C GLY A 42 -4.23 14.76 0.74
N ASP A 43 -5.11 13.76 0.61
CA ASP A 43 -6.31 13.56 1.44
C ASP A 43 -6.43 12.11 1.90
N ILE A 44 -6.33 11.93 3.22
CA ILE A 44 -6.43 10.64 3.89
C ILE A 44 -7.84 10.04 3.86
N LEU A 45 -8.89 10.85 3.68
CA LEU A 45 -10.27 10.35 3.57
C LEU A 45 -10.46 9.53 2.29
N GLN A 46 -9.86 9.96 1.18
CA GLN A 46 -9.90 9.17 -0.04
C GLN A 46 -9.13 7.84 0.10
N ALA A 47 -8.04 7.82 0.87
CA ALA A 47 -7.34 6.58 1.19
C ALA A 47 -8.19 5.67 2.10
N ARG A 48 -8.91 6.23 3.08
CA ARG A 48 -9.88 5.50 3.91
C ARG A 48 -10.94 4.83 3.06
N ASP A 49 -11.54 5.57 2.14
CA ASP A 49 -12.63 5.07 1.28
C ASP A 49 -12.13 3.98 0.33
N GLN A 50 -10.95 4.15 -0.26
CA GLN A 50 -10.32 3.12 -1.10
C GLN A 50 -10.00 1.84 -0.32
N LEU A 51 -9.57 1.96 0.94
CA LEU A 51 -9.31 0.81 1.79
C LEU A 51 -10.61 0.23 2.37
N GLY A 52 -11.73 0.96 2.35
CA GLY A 52 -12.98 0.54 2.98
C GLY A 52 -12.89 0.51 4.51
N HIS A 53 -12.15 1.45 5.11
CA HIS A 53 -12.07 1.58 6.56
C HIS A 53 -13.18 2.50 7.10
N THR A 54 -13.68 2.21 8.29
CA THR A 54 -14.71 3.04 8.94
C THR A 54 -14.14 4.34 9.51
N THR A 55 -12.89 4.31 9.98
CA THR A 55 -12.24 5.47 10.63
C THR A 55 -10.91 5.81 9.99
N VAL A 56 -10.52 7.08 10.08
CA VAL A 56 -9.22 7.58 9.61
C VAL A 56 -8.07 6.98 10.43
N VAL A 57 -8.27 6.77 11.72
CA VAL A 57 -7.27 6.17 12.62
C VAL A 57 -6.82 4.79 12.15
N MET A 58 -7.74 3.95 11.65
CA MET A 58 -7.35 2.68 11.04
C MET A 58 -6.51 2.89 9.78
N THR A 59 -6.89 3.85 8.93
CA THR A 59 -6.14 4.17 7.71
C THR A 59 -4.73 4.62 8.01
N GLU A 60 -4.50 5.41 9.07
CA GLU A 60 -3.16 5.83 9.48
C GLU A 60 -2.22 4.65 9.75
N GLN A 61 -2.72 3.54 10.30
CA GLN A 61 -1.91 2.32 10.50
C GLN A 61 -1.50 1.64 9.20
N TYR A 62 -2.26 1.86 8.11
CA TYR A 62 -1.97 1.32 6.78
C TYR A 62 -1.15 2.29 5.91
N ILE A 63 -1.12 3.59 6.25
CA ILE A 63 -0.24 4.57 5.62
C ILE A 63 1.19 4.37 6.11
N ARG A 64 2.12 4.13 5.19
CA ARG A 64 3.54 4.02 5.50
C ARG A 64 4.23 5.37 5.40
N ASN A 65 5.05 5.69 6.40
CA ASN A 65 5.94 6.85 6.35
C ASN A 65 7.06 6.58 5.34
N ARG A 66 6.95 7.14 4.13
CA ARG A 66 8.02 7.07 3.14
C ARG A 66 9.09 8.11 3.42
N LYS A 67 10.35 7.74 3.21
CA LYS A 67 11.45 8.69 3.16
C LYS A 67 11.24 9.63 1.96
N GLY A 68 11.29 10.94 2.20
CA GLY A 68 11.12 11.96 1.16
C GLY A 68 9.67 12.30 0.84
N LYS A 69 8.88 12.69 1.85
CA LYS A 69 7.51 13.20 1.67
C LYS A 69 7.51 14.24 0.54
N LYS A 70 6.72 13.98 -0.51
CA LYS A 70 6.58 14.92 -1.63
C LYS A 70 6.02 16.23 -1.09
N VAL A 71 6.80 17.30 -1.20
CA VAL A 71 6.37 18.66 -0.92
C VAL A 71 6.10 19.34 -2.25
N SER A 72 4.91 19.90 -2.42
CA SER A 72 4.63 20.81 -3.54
C SER A 72 5.23 22.18 -3.24
N PRO A 73 5.70 22.92 -4.27
CA PRO A 73 6.11 24.31 -4.09
C PRO A 73 4.99 25.13 -3.45
N THR A 74 5.34 26.00 -2.51
CA THR A 74 4.40 26.92 -1.82
C THR A 74 4.13 28.21 -2.59
N LYS A 75 4.45 28.26 -3.89
CA LYS A 75 4.26 29.42 -4.77
C LYS A 75 3.83 28.98 -6.15
#